data_AF-C1IEA7-F1
#
_entry.id   AF-C1IEA7-F1
#
_cell.length_a   1.000
_cell.length_b   1.000
_cell.length_c   1.000
_cell.angle_alpha   90.00
_cell.angle_beta   90.00
_cell.angle_gamma   90.00
#
_symmetry.space_group_name_H-M   'P 1'
#
loop_
_entity.id
_entity.type
_entity.pdbx_description
1 polymer ?
#
loop_
_entity_poly.entity_id
_entity_poly.type
_entity_poly.pdbx_seq_one_letter_code
_entity_poly.pdbx_strand_id
1 'polypeptide(L)'
;WRRSSAIQDTPLDMSDLGTLETTATHGIEPLQKFMSRNTDPDILTHLHENSIRMWPAAMSEKATTDNILLVIPAFVLSELQAGFKIGFLIYIPFIVIDLIVSNVLLALGMQMVAPTTLWLPLKLLLFV
;
A
#
# COMPACT_ATOMS: atom_id res chain seq x y z
N TRP A 1 -15.44 -12.38 -7.58
CA TRP A 1 -16.26 -11.99 -8.74
C TRP A 1 -17.76 -12.00 -8.44
N ARG A 2 -18.22 -11.39 -7.34
CA ARG A 2 -19.65 -11.29 -6.98
C ARG A 2 -19.84 -10.07 -6.10
N ARG A 3 -19.98 -8.85 -6.68
CA ARG A 3 -20.40 -7.59 -5.99
C ARG A 3 -20.40 -6.34 -6.90
N SER A 4 -20.88 -6.45 -8.15
CA SER A 4 -21.10 -5.29 -9.03
C SER A 4 -22.52 -4.70 -8.91
N SER A 5 -23.40 -5.28 -8.10
CA SER A 5 -24.84 -4.94 -8.14
C SER A 5 -25.23 -3.68 -7.36
N ALA A 6 -24.35 -3.07 -6.56
CA ALA A 6 -24.71 -1.88 -5.79
C ALA A 6 -24.64 -0.57 -6.60
N ILE A 7 -23.91 -0.55 -7.72
CA ILE A 7 -23.72 0.65 -8.55
C ILE A 7 -24.74 0.69 -9.71
N GLN A 8 -25.46 -0.41 -9.97
CA GLN A 8 -26.31 -0.56 -11.16
C GLN A 8 -27.74 -0.01 -10.97
N ASP A 9 -28.17 0.23 -9.73
CA ASP A 9 -29.56 0.57 -9.41
C ASP A 9 -29.84 2.08 -9.27
N THR A 10 -28.84 2.95 -9.44
CA THR A 10 -29.05 4.41 -9.44
C THR A 10 -28.21 5.05 -10.56
N PRO A 11 -28.81 5.48 -11.68
CA PRO A 11 -28.06 6.20 -12.71
C PRO A 11 -27.50 7.50 -12.12
N LEU A 12 -26.24 7.81 -12.46
CA LEU A 12 -25.55 9.02 -12.01
C LEU A 12 -26.26 10.26 -12.57
N ASP A 13 -27.25 10.75 -11.84
CA ASP A 13 -28.06 11.90 -12.24
C ASP A 13 -27.41 13.20 -11.74
N MET A 14 -26.69 13.85 -12.66
CA MET A 14 -25.96 15.10 -12.45
C MET A 14 -26.86 16.33 -12.58
N SER A 15 -28.19 16.16 -12.69
CA SER A 15 -29.11 17.24 -13.01
C SER A 15 -29.61 18.04 -11.79
N ASP A 16 -29.43 17.54 -10.57
CA ASP A 16 -29.97 18.18 -9.36
C ASP A 16 -28.95 18.21 -8.19
N LEU A 17 -28.90 19.32 -7.45
CA LEU A 17 -27.88 19.54 -6.41
C LEU A 17 -28.08 18.60 -5.21
N GLY A 18 -29.32 18.19 -4.94
CA GLY A 18 -29.65 17.22 -3.90
C GLY A 18 -29.34 15.77 -4.27
N THR A 19 -29.46 15.40 -5.56
CA THR A 19 -29.10 14.06 -6.04
C THR A 19 -27.58 13.88 -6.14
N LEU A 20 -26.83 14.97 -6.32
CA LEU A 20 -25.37 14.97 -6.26
C LEU A 20 -24.83 14.62 -4.86
N GLU A 21 -25.43 15.13 -3.79
CA GLU A 21 -25.01 14.82 -2.41
C GLU A 21 -25.26 13.34 -2.06
N THR A 22 -26.41 12.80 -2.45
CA THR A 22 -26.74 11.39 -2.26
C THR A 22 -25.89 10.47 -3.12
N THR A 23 -25.57 10.88 -4.36
CA THR A 23 -24.69 10.10 -5.25
C THR A 23 -23.24 10.09 -4.74
N ALA A 24 -22.76 11.21 -4.21
CA ALA A 24 -21.42 11.31 -3.62
C ALA A 24 -21.26 10.41 -2.39
N THR A 25 -22.25 10.39 -1.51
CA THR A 25 -22.22 9.53 -0.30
C THR A 25 -22.31 8.05 -0.65
N HIS A 26 -23.18 7.65 -1.59
CA HIS A 26 -23.28 6.24 -2.04
C HIS A 26 -22.04 5.77 -2.82
N GLY A 27 -21.32 6.65 -3.50
CA GLY A 27 -20.08 6.31 -4.21
C GLY A 27 -18.88 6.11 -3.28
N ILE A 28 -18.84 6.80 -2.13
CA ILE A 28 -17.72 6.75 -1.18
C ILE A 28 -17.79 5.53 -0.26
N GLU A 29 -18.99 5.08 0.11
CA GLU A 29 -19.19 3.92 1.00
C GLU A 29 -18.45 2.63 0.55
N PRO A 30 -18.50 2.18 -0.72
CA PRO A 30 -17.77 0.98 -1.14
C PRO A 30 -16.25 1.16 -1.08
N LEU A 31 -15.75 2.37 -1.35
CA LEU A 31 -14.33 2.70 -1.23
C LEU A 31 -13.87 2.67 0.22
N GLN A 32 -14.64 3.27 1.13
CA GLN A 32 -14.37 3.27 2.55
C GLN A 32 -14.36 1.84 3.11
N LYS A 33 -15.32 1.00 2.69
CA LYS A 33 -15.39 -0.42 3.05
C LYS A 33 -14.24 -1.24 2.48
N PHE A 34 -13.75 -0.88 1.30
CA PHE A 34 -12.55 -1.50 0.73
C PHE A 34 -11.31 -1.12 1.54
N MET A 35 -11.13 0.16 1.85
CA MET A 35 -9.98 0.64 2.63
C MET A 35 -9.97 0.04 4.03
N SER A 36 -11.10 0.03 4.75
CA SER A 36 -11.16 -0.54 6.09
C SER A 36 -10.87 -2.05 6.12
N ARG A 37 -11.23 -2.78 5.06
CA ARG A 37 -10.94 -4.22 4.93
C ARG A 37 -9.47 -4.53 4.63
N ASN A 38 -8.79 -3.66 3.87
CA ASN A 38 -7.39 -3.86 3.47
C ASN A 38 -6.39 -3.06 4.34
N THR A 39 -6.87 -2.45 5.42
CA THR A 39 -6.03 -1.78 6.39
C THR A 39 -5.60 -2.78 7.47
N ASP A 40 -4.35 -2.68 7.91
CA ASP A 40 -3.86 -3.44 9.05
C ASP A 40 -4.55 -2.93 10.34
N PRO A 41 -5.23 -3.81 11.11
CA PRO A 41 -5.96 -3.39 12.30
C PRO A 41 -5.07 -2.76 13.38
N ASP A 42 -3.79 -3.17 13.45
CA ASP A 42 -2.86 -2.62 14.43
C ASP A 42 -2.49 -1.17 14.06
N ILE A 43 -2.22 -0.92 12.77
CA ILE A 43 -1.93 0.42 12.26
C ILE A 43 -3.13 1.35 12.51
N LEU A 44 -4.34 0.89 12.22
CA LEU A 44 -5.54 1.68 12.42
C LEU A 44 -5.75 2.02 13.90
N THR A 45 -5.53 1.05 14.79
CA THR A 45 -5.65 1.26 16.25
C THR A 45 -4.64 2.27 16.74
N HIS A 46 -3.38 2.17 16.30
CA HIS A 46 -2.34 3.14 16.66
C HIS A 46 -2.63 4.54 16.14
N LEU A 47 -3.14 4.66 14.90
CA LEU A 47 -3.53 5.96 14.36
C LEU A 47 -4.72 6.55 15.14
N HIS A 48 -5.68 5.71 15.54
CA HIS A 48 -6.81 6.13 16.37
C HIS A 48 -6.34 6.68 17.72
N GLU A 49 -5.51 5.92 18.44
CA GLU A 49 -4.95 6.33 19.74
C GLU A 49 -4.13 7.63 19.63
N ASN A 50 -3.33 7.75 18.57
CA ASN A 50 -2.55 8.97 18.31
C ASN A 50 -3.45 10.17 17.99
N SER A 51 -4.52 9.96 17.22
CA SER A 51 -5.47 11.01 16.87
C SER A 51 -6.17 11.58 18.12
N ILE A 52 -6.54 10.73 19.09
CA ILE A 52 -7.16 11.15 20.36
C ILE A 52 -6.21 12.03 21.18
N ARG A 53 -4.91 11.72 21.16
CA ARG A 53 -3.89 12.45 21.94
C ARG A 53 -3.46 13.76 21.29
N MET A 54 -3.41 13.80 19.97
CA MET A 54 -2.77 14.89 19.21
C MET A 54 -3.78 15.88 18.61
N TRP A 55 -5.03 15.48 18.40
CA TRP A 55 -6.03 16.35 17.77
C TRP A 55 -6.77 17.22 18.80
N PRO A 56 -7.23 18.42 18.41
CA PRO A 56 -8.16 19.21 19.20
C PRO A 56 -9.42 18.39 19.59
N ALA A 57 -9.96 18.64 20.78
CA ALA A 57 -11.09 17.88 21.34
C ALA A 57 -12.29 17.74 20.37
N ALA A 58 -12.59 18.81 19.62
CA ALA A 58 -13.67 18.82 18.62
C ALA A 58 -13.46 17.86 17.42
N MET A 59 -12.21 17.51 17.10
CA MET A 59 -11.87 16.52 16.06
C MET A 59 -11.68 15.13 16.63
N SER A 60 -11.18 15.01 17.87
CA SER A 60 -11.06 13.72 18.57
C SER A 60 -12.41 13.06 18.83
N GLU A 61 -13.47 13.83 19.08
CA GLU A 61 -14.82 13.29 19.32
C GLU A 61 -15.42 12.64 18.05
N LYS A 62 -15.00 13.12 16.87
CA LYS A 62 -15.44 12.59 15.57
C LYS A 62 -14.48 11.52 15.01
N ALA A 63 -13.35 11.28 15.67
CA ALA A 63 -12.36 10.29 15.26
C ALA A 63 -12.83 8.89 15.66
N THR A 64 -13.74 8.32 14.89
CA THR A 64 -14.08 6.90 14.96
C THR A 64 -13.20 6.10 14.01
N THR A 65 -13.05 4.80 14.27
CA THR A 65 -12.37 3.83 13.40
C THR A 65 -12.90 3.84 11.96
N ASP A 66 -14.18 4.18 11.79
CA ASP A 66 -14.82 4.28 10.48
C ASP A 66 -14.65 5.67 9.83
N ASN A 67 -14.09 6.66 10.52
CA ASN A 67 -13.95 8.00 9.93
C ASN A 67 -12.94 7.96 8.76
N ILE A 68 -13.36 8.49 7.61
CA ILE A 68 -12.56 8.50 6.38
C ILE A 68 -11.20 9.22 6.57
N LEU A 69 -11.15 10.23 7.45
CA LEU A 69 -9.93 10.97 7.79
C LEU A 69 -8.89 10.09 8.49
N LEU A 70 -9.31 9.00 9.12
CA LEU A 70 -8.45 8.03 9.80
C LEU A 70 -8.17 6.82 8.92
N VAL A 71 -9.20 6.32 8.23
CA VAL A 71 -9.11 5.13 7.36
C VAL A 71 -8.16 5.36 6.18
N ILE A 72 -8.18 6.54 5.54
CA ILE A 72 -7.29 6.85 4.40
C ILE A 72 -5.81 6.73 4.78
N PRO A 73 -5.28 7.46 5.78
CA PRO A 73 -3.86 7.37 6.12
C PRO A 73 -3.48 5.99 6.66
N ALA A 74 -4.38 5.32 7.39
CA ALA A 74 -4.14 3.96 7.89
C ALA A 74 -3.99 2.95 6.75
N PHE A 75 -4.88 3.02 5.74
CA PHE A 75 -4.81 2.19 4.54
C PHE A 75 -3.53 2.41 3.76
N VAL A 76 -3.17 3.67 3.49
CA VAL A 76 -1.94 4.02 2.75
C VAL A 76 -0.70 3.47 3.47
N LEU A 77 -0.62 3.61 4.80
CA LEU A 77 0.50 3.09 5.57
C LEU A 77 0.56 1.55 5.54
N SER A 78 -0.59 0.90 5.62
CA SER A 78 -0.70 -0.57 5.55
C SER A 78 -0.23 -1.11 4.20
N GLU A 79 -0.71 -0.51 3.11
CA GLU A 79 -0.32 -0.90 1.74
C GLU A 79 1.14 -0.55 1.45
N LEU A 80 1.66 0.57 1.95
CA LEU A 80 3.08 0.90 1.84
C LEU A 80 3.94 -0.14 2.55
N GLN A 81 3.58 -0.53 3.76
CA GLN A 81 4.32 -1.57 4.50
C GLN A 81 4.23 -2.93 3.78
N ALA A 82 3.06 -3.30 3.26
CA ALA A 82 2.88 -4.52 2.48
C ALA A 82 3.73 -4.50 1.20
N GLY A 83 3.68 -3.40 0.44
CA GLY A 83 4.49 -3.18 -0.76
C GLY A 83 5.99 -3.24 -0.47
N PHE A 84 6.43 -2.64 0.65
CA PHE A 84 7.84 -2.70 1.07
C PHE A 84 8.27 -4.12 1.45
N LYS A 85 7.42 -4.88 2.16
CA LYS A 85 7.69 -6.30 2.49
C LYS A 85 7.85 -7.15 1.23
N ILE A 86 6.93 -7.00 0.26
CA ILE A 86 6.99 -7.72 -1.02
C ILE A 86 8.24 -7.31 -1.80
N GLY A 87 8.51 -6.00 -1.91
CA GLY A 87 9.70 -5.48 -2.56
C GLY A 87 10.98 -6.02 -1.95
N PHE A 88 11.06 -6.09 -0.61
CA PHE A 88 12.22 -6.63 0.09
C PHE A 88 12.41 -8.13 -0.18
N LEU A 89 11.33 -8.92 -0.13
CA LEU A 89 11.38 -10.36 -0.43
C LEU A 89 11.87 -10.64 -1.86
N ILE A 90 11.40 -9.85 -2.83
CA ILE A 90 11.87 -9.92 -4.23
C ILE A 90 13.33 -9.46 -4.34
N TYR A 91 13.77 -8.51 -3.52
CA TYR A 91 15.12 -7.95 -3.56
C TYR A 91 16.19 -8.88 -2.95
N ILE A 92 15.86 -9.67 -1.92
CA ILE A 92 16.78 -10.61 -1.25
C ILE A 92 17.57 -11.50 -2.22
N PRO A 93 16.96 -12.26 -3.14
CA PRO A 93 17.71 -13.15 -4.04
C PRO A 93 18.70 -12.36 -4.91
N PHE A 94 18.35 -11.14 -5.32
CA PHE A 94 19.26 -10.28 -6.08
C PHE A 94 20.47 -9.83 -5.26
N ILE A 95 20.30 -9.51 -3.97
CA ILE A 95 21.42 -9.21 -3.05
C ILE A 95 22.31 -10.45 -2.89
N VAL A 96 21.72 -11.62 -2.69
CA VAL A 96 22.48 -12.87 -2.49
C VAL A 96 23.31 -13.18 -3.72
N ILE A 97 22.72 -13.06 -4.91
CA ILE A 97 23.46 -13.17 -6.16
C ILE A 97 24.61 -12.20 -6.10
N ASP A 98 24.35 -10.90 -5.83
CA ASP A 98 25.25 -9.72 -5.65
C ASP A 98 26.31 -9.80 -4.55
N LEU A 99 26.25 -10.81 -3.69
CA LEU A 99 27.33 -11.14 -2.77
C LEU A 99 28.21 -12.27 -3.34
N ILE A 100 27.60 -13.30 -3.92
CA ILE A 100 28.26 -14.53 -4.36
C ILE A 100 29.30 -14.27 -5.45
N VAL A 101 28.93 -13.63 -6.57
CA VAL A 101 29.87 -13.42 -7.69
C VAL A 101 31.04 -12.48 -7.32
N SER A 102 30.94 -11.66 -6.26
CA SER A 102 31.95 -10.68 -5.82
C SER A 102 33.01 -11.49 -5.14
N ASN A 103 32.56 -12.36 -4.23
CA ASN A 103 33.43 -13.30 -3.55
C ASN A 103 34.11 -14.23 -4.56
N VAL A 104 33.40 -14.68 -5.61
CA VAL A 104 34.01 -15.50 -6.68
C VAL A 104 35.04 -14.70 -7.48
N LEU A 105 34.76 -13.46 -7.90
CA LEU A 105 35.70 -12.63 -8.65
C LEU A 105 36.93 -12.24 -7.82
N LEU A 106 36.73 -11.92 -6.53
CA LEU A 106 37.79 -11.66 -5.58
C LEU A 106 38.67 -12.91 -5.41
N ALA A 107 38.07 -14.10 -5.30
CA ALA A 107 38.81 -15.36 -5.21
C ALA A 107 39.58 -15.70 -6.50
N LEU A 108 39.09 -15.29 -7.66
CA LEU A 108 39.79 -15.42 -8.96
C LEU A 108 40.91 -14.38 -9.16
N GLY A 109 41.11 -13.45 -8.22
CA GLY A 109 42.12 -12.39 -8.33
C GLY A 109 41.78 -11.31 -9.36
N MET A 110 40.54 -11.28 -9.87
CA MET A 110 40.09 -10.36 -10.92
C MET A 110 39.57 -9.06 -10.31
N GLN A 111 40.46 -8.26 -9.72
CA GLN A 111 40.10 -6.96 -9.14
C GLN A 111 39.79 -5.88 -10.19
N MET A 112 40.27 -6.03 -11.42
CA MET A 112 40.09 -5.03 -12.49
C MET A 112 38.79 -5.18 -13.28
N VAL A 113 38.11 -6.33 -13.20
CA VAL A 113 36.79 -6.48 -13.83
C VAL A 113 35.75 -6.03 -12.83
N ALA A 114 35.09 -4.92 -13.13
CA ALA A 114 33.99 -4.40 -12.32
C ALA A 114 32.96 -5.51 -12.13
N PRO A 115 32.70 -5.94 -10.89
CA PRO A 115 31.85 -7.08 -10.65
C PRO A 115 30.51 -6.91 -11.37
N THR A 116 29.90 -5.73 -11.26
CA THR A 116 28.57 -5.33 -11.77
C THR A 116 28.18 -5.87 -13.15
N THR A 117 29.12 -6.05 -14.08
CA THR A 117 28.88 -6.57 -15.43
C THR A 117 28.39 -8.03 -15.45
N LEU A 118 28.79 -8.86 -14.48
CA LEU A 118 28.49 -10.31 -14.48
C LEU A 118 27.12 -10.65 -13.84
N TRP A 119 26.62 -9.82 -12.95
CA TRP A 119 25.45 -10.10 -12.12
C TRP A 119 24.17 -9.60 -12.79
N LEU A 120 24.23 -8.49 -13.53
CA LEU A 120 23.12 -7.98 -14.34
C LEU A 120 22.43 -9.06 -15.20
N PRO A 121 23.16 -9.83 -16.03
CA PRO A 121 22.54 -10.92 -16.81
C PRO A 121 22.04 -12.07 -15.94
N LEU A 122 22.72 -12.40 -14.83
CA LEU A 122 22.26 -13.42 -13.87
C LEU A 122 20.95 -13.02 -13.18
N LYS A 123 20.79 -11.74 -12.81
CA LYS A 123 19.55 -11.22 -12.24
C LYS A 123 18.40 -11.30 -13.24
N LEU A 124 18.65 -10.97 -14.51
CA LEU A 124 17.63 -11.06 -15.57
C LEU A 124 17.17 -12.50 -15.81
N LEU A 125 18.09 -13.49 -15.79
CA LEU A 125 17.76 -14.91 -15.93
C LEU A 125 16.92 -15.47 -14.78
N LEU A 126 17.03 -14.93 -13.57
CA LEU A 126 16.22 -15.37 -12.42
C LEU A 126 14.82 -14.72 -12.42
N PHE A 127 14.66 -13.59 -13.11
CA PHE A 127 13.38 -12.88 -13.20
C PHE A 127 12.50 -13.36 -14.37
N VAL A 128 13.09 -14.01 -15.38
CA VAL A 128 12.40 -14.63 -16.54
C VAL A 128 12.02 -16.07 -16.23
#